data_AF-A0A7J3J2Q3-F1
#
_entry.id   AF-A0A7J3J2Q3-F1
#
_cell.length_a   1.000
_cell.length_b   1.000
_cell.length_c   1.000
_cell.angle_alpha   90.00
_cell.angle_beta   90.00
_cell.angle_gamma   90.00
#
_symmetry.space_group_name_H-M   'P 1'
#
loop_
_entity.id
_entity.type
_entity.pdbx_description
1 polymer ?
#
loop_
_entity_poly.entity_id
_entity_poly.type
_entity_poly.pdbx_seq_one_letter_code
_entity_poly.pdbx_strand_id
1 'polypeptide(L)'
;MLKHLRVVPLAAESLGVRSMCTFVETPDLRILLDAGVSLCPNRFGLPPHPLEFEAIIEARRRIAEAADKADVVTLSHYHFDHHTPSYEDWLCNWTAENETAKQIYQGKIVLMKNPKEWINFSQRRRGWVFQKTGGRYAKKLEIADGRAFIFGKTTIKFSEPVPHGPEDSVLGWVLMTAIEFKGEKFLFAPDVQGPISVKTLEKIVAEKPKLAMIGGPPSYLAGFRVNEEEFQFGLENLEKLVEIVPCTILEHHLLRDEAWREKAYMVFEKANRVGHRVLTAAEFLGLENSFLEAVRRRLFVEEPPSREFEKWMRESLDKKKRVKPPI
;
A
#
# COMPACT_ATOMS: atom_id res chain seq x y z
N MET A 1 -8.33 -16.59 -12.72
CA MET A 1 -8.78 -15.24 -12.28
C MET A 1 -10.07 -15.37 -11.48
N LEU A 2 -10.34 -14.42 -10.58
CA LEU A 2 -11.58 -14.38 -9.79
C LEU A 2 -12.78 -14.13 -10.73
N LYS A 3 -13.86 -14.87 -10.53
CA LYS A 3 -15.11 -14.77 -11.30
C LYS A 3 -16.10 -13.76 -10.71
N HIS A 4 -16.07 -13.59 -9.39
CA HIS A 4 -17.06 -12.81 -8.66
C HIS A 4 -16.50 -11.58 -7.93
N LEU A 5 -15.17 -11.47 -7.84
CA LEU A 5 -14.50 -10.32 -7.26
C LEU A 5 -13.73 -9.61 -8.38
N ARG A 6 -13.99 -8.32 -8.53
CA ARG A 6 -13.16 -7.45 -9.37
C ARG A 6 -12.16 -6.73 -8.47
N VAL A 7 -10.87 -6.96 -8.69
CA VAL A 7 -9.78 -6.33 -7.95
C VAL A 7 -9.07 -5.36 -8.89
N VAL A 8 -8.89 -4.11 -8.47
CA VAL A 8 -8.26 -3.05 -9.27
C VAL A 8 -7.30 -2.27 -8.39
N PRO A 9 -5.98 -2.52 -8.48
CA PRO A 9 -4.98 -1.64 -7.89
C PRO A 9 -5.14 -0.22 -8.45
N LEU A 10 -5.19 0.78 -7.57
CA LEU A 10 -5.39 2.18 -7.94
C LEU A 10 -4.08 2.99 -7.84
N ALA A 11 -3.26 2.63 -6.87
CA ALA A 11 -1.96 3.23 -6.61
C ALA A 11 -1.04 2.16 -6.00
N ALA A 12 0.19 2.11 -6.50
CA ALA A 12 1.18 1.11 -6.12
C ALA A 12 2.58 1.57 -6.53
N GLU A 13 3.62 0.97 -5.97
CA GLU A 13 5.00 1.25 -6.34
C GLU A 13 5.27 1.04 -7.82
N SER A 14 4.70 -0.03 -8.41
CA SER A 14 4.77 -0.27 -9.86
C SER A 14 4.02 0.76 -10.72
N LEU A 15 3.20 1.62 -10.11
CA LEU A 15 2.47 2.71 -10.76
C LEU A 15 3.10 4.09 -10.47
N GLY A 16 4.32 4.13 -9.92
CA GLY A 16 5.10 5.35 -9.74
C GLY A 16 4.99 6.04 -8.38
N VAL A 17 4.26 5.46 -7.42
CA VAL A 17 3.97 6.10 -6.12
C VAL A 17 4.04 5.10 -4.96
N ARG A 18 4.28 5.55 -3.73
CA ARG A 18 4.15 4.67 -2.55
C ARG A 18 2.69 4.47 -2.21
N SER A 19 2.19 3.25 -2.35
CA SER A 19 0.81 2.90 -1.96
C SER A 19 0.59 1.40 -2.10
N MET A 20 -0.51 0.90 -1.54
CA MET A 20 -1.11 -0.36 -1.96
C MET A 20 -2.62 -0.23 -2.16
N CYS A 21 -3.09 0.99 -2.45
CA CYS A 21 -4.52 1.29 -2.53
C CYS A 21 -5.19 0.46 -3.63
N THR A 22 -6.22 -0.28 -3.24
CA THR A 22 -6.88 -1.25 -4.12
C THR A 22 -8.39 -1.16 -3.98
N PHE A 23 -9.09 -1.07 -5.11
CA PHE A 23 -10.54 -1.16 -5.16
C PHE A 23 -10.95 -2.62 -5.36
N VAL A 24 -11.89 -3.10 -4.54
CA VAL A 24 -12.45 -4.43 -4.65
C VAL A 24 -13.97 -4.33 -4.73
N GLU A 25 -14.54 -4.85 -5.81
CA GLU A 25 -15.97 -4.87 -6.03
C GLU A 25 -16.50 -6.31 -6.03
N THR A 26 -17.55 -6.51 -5.26
CA THR A 26 -18.38 -7.71 -5.21
C THR A 26 -19.82 -7.34 -5.60
N PRO A 27 -20.71 -8.30 -5.89
CA PRO A 27 -22.11 -7.99 -6.17
C PRO A 27 -22.85 -7.24 -5.05
N ASP A 28 -22.40 -7.40 -3.79
CA ASP A 28 -23.07 -6.82 -2.62
C ASP A 28 -22.36 -5.58 -2.05
N LEU A 29 -21.10 -5.32 -2.46
CA LEU A 29 -20.26 -4.35 -1.76
C LEU A 29 -19.08 -3.85 -2.61
N ARG A 30 -18.80 -2.55 -2.51
CA ARG A 30 -17.58 -1.90 -3.03
C ARG A 30 -16.68 -1.45 -1.90
N ILE A 31 -15.43 -1.90 -1.94
CA ILE A 31 -14.46 -1.75 -0.86
C ILE A 31 -13.24 -1.01 -1.39
N LEU A 32 -12.84 0.07 -0.72
CA LEU A 32 -11.60 0.78 -0.99
C LEU A 32 -10.58 0.44 0.09
N LEU A 33 -9.61 -0.38 -0.26
CA LEU A 33 -8.55 -0.79 0.64
C LEU A 33 -7.45 0.27 0.68
N ASP A 34 -7.10 0.71 1.89
CA ASP A 34 -5.96 1.58 2.19
C ASP A 34 -5.84 2.77 1.23
N ALA A 35 -6.79 3.69 1.32
CA ALA A 35 -6.87 4.89 0.50
C ALA A 35 -5.78 5.94 0.85
N GLY A 36 -4.51 5.54 0.92
CA GLY A 36 -3.35 6.40 1.08
C GLY A 36 -2.46 6.38 -0.16
N VAL A 37 -1.67 7.43 -0.33
CA VAL A 37 -0.62 7.51 -1.36
C VAL A 37 0.38 8.56 -0.92
N SER A 38 1.67 8.29 -1.15
CA SER A 38 2.75 9.19 -0.76
C SER A 38 3.94 9.15 -1.73
N LEU A 39 4.75 10.19 -1.71
CA LEU A 39 6.06 10.26 -2.35
C LEU A 39 7.17 10.35 -1.29
N CYS A 40 8.37 9.89 -1.62
CA CYS A 40 9.50 10.07 -0.72
C CYS A 40 10.00 11.52 -0.76
N PRO A 41 9.95 12.29 0.34
CA PRO A 41 10.42 13.67 0.34
C PRO A 41 11.92 13.82 0.01
N ASN A 42 12.71 12.76 0.25
CA ASN A 42 14.12 12.72 -0.07
C ASN A 42 14.58 11.29 -0.35
N ARG A 43 15.02 11.04 -1.58
CA ARG A 43 15.69 9.80 -2.00
C ARG A 43 16.93 10.17 -2.77
N PHE A 44 18.08 9.60 -2.40
CA PHE A 44 19.39 9.93 -2.97
C PHE A 44 19.77 11.42 -2.86
N GLY A 45 19.26 12.14 -1.85
CA GLY A 45 19.47 13.58 -1.71
C GLY A 45 18.55 14.43 -2.58
N LEU A 46 17.62 13.82 -3.33
CA LEU A 46 16.74 14.49 -4.28
C LEU A 46 15.27 14.46 -3.81
N PRO A 47 14.50 15.57 -3.99
CA PRO A 47 13.06 15.56 -3.81
C PRO A 47 12.38 14.70 -4.87
N PRO A 48 11.06 14.42 -4.77
CA PRO A 48 10.36 13.73 -5.84
C PRO A 48 10.56 14.42 -7.20
N HIS A 49 10.72 13.62 -8.25
CA HIS A 49 10.82 14.11 -9.63
C HIS A 49 9.46 14.64 -10.15
N PRO A 50 9.39 15.56 -11.13
CA PRO A 50 8.13 15.96 -11.78
C PRO A 50 7.23 14.78 -12.19
N LEU A 51 7.80 13.74 -12.80
CA LEU A 51 7.07 12.51 -13.16
C LEU A 51 6.44 11.79 -11.94
N GLU A 52 7.07 11.84 -10.77
CA GLU A 52 6.47 11.29 -9.53
C GLU A 52 5.27 12.13 -9.08
N PHE A 53 5.33 13.45 -9.29
CA PHE A 53 4.19 14.32 -9.02
C PHE A 53 3.03 14.09 -9.99
N GLU A 54 3.31 13.86 -11.27
CA GLU A 54 2.29 13.45 -12.25
C GLU A 54 1.64 12.12 -11.83
N ALA A 55 2.45 11.14 -11.41
CA ALA A 55 1.96 9.84 -10.95
C ALA A 55 1.07 9.96 -9.70
N ILE A 56 1.41 10.79 -8.72
CA ILE A 56 0.56 10.99 -7.53
C ILE A 56 -0.71 11.78 -7.82
N ILE A 57 -0.69 12.73 -8.75
CA ILE A 57 -1.90 13.43 -9.24
C ILE A 57 -2.88 12.41 -9.82
N GLU A 58 -2.38 11.54 -10.71
CA GLU A 58 -3.20 10.53 -11.36
C GLU A 58 -3.65 9.43 -10.37
N ALA A 59 -2.80 9.04 -9.42
CA ALA A 59 -3.18 8.15 -8.33
C ALA A 59 -4.31 8.77 -7.48
N ARG A 60 -4.21 10.04 -7.09
CA ARG A 60 -5.24 10.75 -6.32
C ARG A 60 -6.57 10.82 -7.08
N ARG A 61 -6.53 11.07 -8.40
CA ARG A 61 -7.73 11.04 -9.25
C ARG A 61 -8.41 9.67 -9.23
N ARG A 62 -7.66 8.59 -9.45
CA ARG A 62 -8.18 7.20 -9.40
C ARG A 62 -8.77 6.85 -8.04
N ILE A 63 -8.08 7.21 -6.95
CA ILE A 63 -8.54 6.95 -5.58
C ILE A 63 -9.83 7.74 -5.29
N ALA A 64 -9.91 9.01 -5.70
CA ALA A 64 -11.10 9.83 -5.55
C ALA A 64 -12.32 9.23 -6.28
N GLU A 65 -12.16 8.84 -7.54
CA GLU A 65 -13.24 8.21 -8.33
C GLU A 65 -13.72 6.87 -7.75
N ALA A 66 -12.81 6.12 -7.13
CA ALA A 66 -13.16 4.89 -6.43
C ALA A 66 -13.87 5.17 -5.09
N ALA A 67 -13.42 6.19 -4.35
CA ALA A 67 -14.04 6.61 -3.09
C ALA A 67 -15.49 7.07 -3.28
N ASP A 68 -15.80 7.77 -4.37
CA ASP A 68 -17.16 8.19 -4.69
C ASP A 68 -18.12 6.99 -4.78
N LYS A 69 -17.62 5.84 -5.26
CA LYS A 69 -18.38 4.60 -5.45
C LYS A 69 -18.34 3.65 -4.26
N ALA A 70 -17.33 3.76 -3.40
CA ALA A 70 -17.10 2.81 -2.32
C ALA A 70 -18.19 2.90 -1.24
N ASP A 71 -18.50 1.77 -0.62
CA ASP A 71 -19.37 1.66 0.56
C ASP A 71 -18.54 1.59 1.85
N VAL A 72 -17.41 0.87 1.76
CA VAL A 72 -16.48 0.61 2.84
C VAL A 72 -15.09 1.10 2.47
N VAL A 73 -14.39 1.73 3.42
CA VAL A 73 -12.97 2.04 3.32
C VAL A 73 -12.22 1.32 4.45
N THR A 74 -11.06 0.75 4.17
CA THR A 74 -10.24 0.10 5.21
C THR A 74 -8.96 0.87 5.50
N LEU A 75 -8.49 0.78 6.74
CA LEU A 75 -7.16 1.23 7.15
C LEU A 75 -6.44 0.06 7.83
N SER A 76 -5.54 -0.61 7.10
CA SER A 76 -4.72 -1.70 7.63
C SER A 76 -3.81 -1.22 8.77
N HIS A 77 -3.29 0.00 8.64
CA HIS A 77 -2.42 0.68 9.59
C HIS A 77 -2.30 2.19 9.23
N TYR A 78 -1.47 2.93 9.96
CA TYR A 78 -1.47 4.40 9.94
C TYR A 78 -0.23 5.02 9.25
N HIS A 79 0.30 4.41 8.19
CA HIS A 79 1.22 5.10 7.29
C HIS A 79 0.46 5.90 6.21
N PHE A 80 1.02 7.02 5.75
CA PHE A 80 0.29 7.97 4.88
C PHE A 80 0.12 7.47 3.43
N ASP A 81 0.93 6.50 3.04
CA ASP A 81 0.75 5.67 1.85
C ASP A 81 -0.35 4.60 2.00
N HIS A 82 -0.96 4.46 3.19
CA HIS A 82 -2.08 3.54 3.47
C HIS A 82 -3.35 4.24 3.99
N HIS A 83 -3.25 5.47 4.48
CA HIS A 83 -4.42 6.29 4.81
C HIS A 83 -4.23 7.75 4.40
N THR A 84 -5.33 8.43 4.04
CA THR A 84 -5.30 9.83 3.65
C THR A 84 -5.30 10.75 4.87
N PRO A 85 -4.28 11.62 5.05
CA PRO A 85 -4.30 12.65 6.08
C PRO A 85 -5.28 13.80 5.74
N SER A 86 -5.66 14.58 6.74
CA SER A 86 -6.60 15.72 6.57
C SER A 86 -5.95 17.10 6.52
N TYR A 87 -4.61 17.17 6.49
CA TYR A 87 -3.87 18.43 6.39
C TYR A 87 -3.37 18.67 4.96
N GLU A 88 -3.04 19.92 4.65
CA GLU A 88 -2.43 20.29 3.38
C GLU A 88 -0.99 19.76 3.27
N ASP A 89 -0.70 19.03 2.20
CA ASP A 89 0.64 18.56 1.87
C ASP A 89 0.78 18.28 0.38
N TRP A 90 1.35 19.24 -0.33
CA TRP A 90 1.66 19.15 -1.77
C TRP A 90 3.03 18.51 -2.07
N LEU A 91 3.81 18.15 -1.06
CA LEU A 91 5.14 17.55 -1.25
C LEU A 91 5.08 16.03 -1.26
N CYS A 92 4.45 15.43 -0.24
CA CYS A 92 4.48 13.97 -0.07
C CYS A 92 3.14 13.34 -0.39
N ASN A 93 2.06 13.84 0.19
CA ASN A 93 0.78 13.12 0.20
C ASN A 93 -0.18 13.60 -0.89
N TRP A 94 0.07 14.77 -1.48
CA TRP A 94 -0.82 15.43 -2.44
C TRP A 94 -2.25 15.60 -1.90
N THR A 95 -2.35 16.24 -0.74
CA THR A 95 -3.61 16.47 -0.03
C THR A 95 -3.92 17.95 0.10
N ALA A 96 -5.17 18.32 -0.18
CA ALA A 96 -5.76 19.59 0.20
C ALA A 96 -6.34 19.47 1.61
N GLU A 97 -6.15 20.51 2.43
CA GLU A 97 -6.62 20.53 3.81
C GLU A 97 -8.14 20.30 3.89
N ASN A 98 -8.55 19.33 4.70
CA ASN A 98 -9.95 18.95 4.96
C ASN A 98 -10.82 18.56 3.74
N GLU A 99 -10.32 18.66 2.51
CA GLU A 99 -11.05 18.29 1.30
C GLU A 99 -10.76 16.85 0.88
N THR A 100 -9.47 16.50 0.74
CA THR A 100 -9.09 15.17 0.24
C THR A 100 -9.56 14.07 1.18
N ALA A 101 -9.31 14.21 2.49
CA ALA A 101 -9.81 13.23 3.46
C ALA A 101 -11.34 13.15 3.51
N LYS A 102 -12.03 14.28 3.32
CA LYS A 102 -13.49 14.29 3.29
C LYS A 102 -14.00 13.50 2.09
N GLN A 103 -13.43 13.71 0.90
CA GLN A 103 -13.79 12.96 -0.30
C GLN A 103 -13.63 11.45 -0.11
N ILE A 104 -12.56 11.02 0.56
CA ILE A 104 -12.32 9.59 0.82
C ILE A 104 -13.32 8.99 1.82
N TYR A 105 -13.53 9.66 2.96
CA TYR A 105 -14.20 9.03 4.11
C TYR A 105 -15.67 9.41 4.26
N GLN A 106 -16.17 10.44 3.55
CA GLN A 106 -17.52 10.95 3.76
C GLN A 106 -18.61 9.91 3.51
N GLY A 107 -19.44 9.68 4.55
CA GLY A 107 -20.60 8.80 4.47
C GLY A 107 -20.26 7.30 4.41
N LYS A 108 -18.98 6.93 4.51
CA LYS A 108 -18.51 5.55 4.40
C LYS A 108 -18.48 4.84 5.75
N ILE A 109 -18.56 3.51 5.72
CA ILE A 109 -18.14 2.69 6.86
C ILE A 109 -16.62 2.56 6.77
N VAL A 110 -15.92 2.97 7.81
CA VAL A 110 -14.46 2.83 7.88
C VAL A 110 -14.10 1.72 8.86
N LEU A 111 -13.46 0.67 8.35
CA LEU A 111 -12.96 -0.47 9.11
C LEU A 111 -11.46 -0.26 9.33
N MET A 112 -11.07 0.09 10.55
CA MET A 112 -9.70 0.54 10.84
C MET A 112 -9.01 -0.30 11.89
N LYS A 113 -7.69 -0.38 11.79
CA LYS A 113 -6.84 -0.90 12.86
C LYS A 113 -7.08 -0.16 14.19
N ASN A 114 -7.06 -0.86 15.31
CA ASN A 114 -7.17 -0.29 16.64
C ASN A 114 -6.05 0.75 16.86
N PRO A 115 -6.39 2.03 17.09
CA PRO A 115 -5.38 3.06 17.27
C PRO A 115 -4.77 3.07 18.68
N LYS A 116 -5.15 2.14 19.57
CA LYS A 116 -4.73 2.08 20.97
C LYS A 116 -3.95 0.82 21.33
N GLU A 117 -4.23 -0.31 20.66
CA GLU A 117 -3.66 -1.62 20.98
C GLU A 117 -2.82 -2.15 19.83
N TRP A 118 -1.77 -2.92 20.17
CA TRP A 118 -0.83 -3.48 19.19
C TRP A 118 -0.43 -2.44 18.14
N ILE A 119 0.08 -1.30 18.61
CA ILE A 119 0.38 -0.13 17.80
C ILE A 119 1.59 0.61 18.38
N ASN A 120 2.48 1.10 17.51
CA ASN A 120 3.61 1.91 17.96
C ASN A 120 3.19 3.38 18.23
N PHE A 121 4.09 4.17 18.82
CA PHE A 121 3.80 5.55 19.21
C PHE A 121 3.38 6.45 18.02
N SER A 122 4.11 6.36 16.90
CA SER A 122 3.87 7.18 15.71
C SER A 122 2.50 6.89 15.11
N GLN A 123 2.19 5.60 14.92
CA GLN A 123 0.93 5.14 14.39
C GLN A 123 -0.23 5.45 15.35
N ARG A 124 -0.04 5.32 16.67
CA ARG A 124 -1.04 5.72 17.69
C ARG A 124 -1.40 7.20 17.57
N ARG A 125 -0.41 8.07 17.42
CA ARG A 125 -0.65 9.51 17.22
C ARG A 125 -1.42 9.76 15.92
N ARG A 126 -1.02 9.13 14.83
CA ARG A 126 -1.71 9.27 13.52
C ARG A 126 -3.14 8.75 13.56
N GLY A 127 -3.38 7.60 14.20
CA GLY A 127 -4.73 7.05 14.39
C GLY A 127 -5.61 7.95 15.24
N TRP A 128 -5.08 8.51 16.33
CA TRP A 128 -5.81 9.51 17.12
C TRP A 128 -6.15 10.77 16.30
N VAL A 129 -5.19 11.32 15.54
CA VAL A 129 -5.43 12.47 14.66
C VAL A 129 -6.49 12.13 13.60
N PHE A 130 -6.38 10.95 12.97
CA PHE A 130 -7.34 10.49 11.98
C PHE A 130 -8.76 10.45 12.55
N GLN A 131 -8.97 9.84 13.72
CA GLN A 131 -10.28 9.77 14.37
C GLN A 131 -10.89 11.16 14.64
N LYS A 132 -10.06 12.18 14.90
CA LYS A 132 -10.51 13.56 15.16
C LYS A 132 -10.68 14.40 13.90
N THR A 133 -10.11 13.97 12.78
CA THR A 133 -10.07 14.72 11.52
C THR A 133 -10.81 13.94 10.42
N GLY A 134 -10.13 13.21 9.55
CA GLY A 134 -10.73 12.50 8.41
C GLY A 134 -11.83 11.52 8.82
N GLY A 135 -11.63 10.81 9.94
CA GLY A 135 -12.59 9.85 10.49
C GLY A 135 -13.91 10.49 10.93
N ARG A 136 -13.96 11.81 11.19
CA ARG A 136 -15.20 12.51 11.58
C ARG A 136 -16.22 12.58 10.44
N TYR A 137 -15.78 12.41 9.19
CA TYR A 137 -16.65 12.41 8.02
C TYR A 137 -17.28 11.03 7.75
N ALA A 138 -16.73 9.97 8.36
CA ALA A 138 -17.25 8.62 8.22
C ALA A 138 -18.68 8.52 8.76
N LYS A 139 -19.52 7.73 8.08
CA LYS A 139 -20.83 7.33 8.62
C LYS A 139 -20.64 6.49 9.88
N LYS A 140 -19.60 5.65 9.90
CA LYS A 140 -19.28 4.77 11.03
C LYS A 140 -17.79 4.47 11.06
N LEU A 141 -17.18 4.55 12.25
CA LEU A 141 -15.83 4.05 12.51
C LEU A 141 -15.94 2.75 13.30
N GLU A 142 -15.33 1.67 12.82
CA GLU A 142 -15.30 0.36 13.46
C GLU A 142 -13.86 -0.14 13.58
N ILE A 143 -13.49 -0.62 14.77
CA ILE A 143 -12.21 -1.31 14.98
C ILE A 143 -12.30 -2.68 14.31
N ALA A 144 -11.32 -3.04 13.49
CA ALA A 144 -11.35 -4.24 12.65
C ALA A 144 -10.51 -5.41 13.18
N ASP A 145 -9.55 -5.17 14.09
CA ASP A 145 -8.60 -6.18 14.60
C ASP A 145 -9.31 -7.49 14.99
N GLY A 146 -8.98 -8.59 14.30
CA GLY A 146 -9.53 -9.93 14.57
C GLY A 146 -10.99 -10.16 14.15
N ARG A 147 -11.67 -9.16 13.57
CA ARG A 147 -13.12 -9.20 13.33
C ARG A 147 -13.48 -9.57 11.90
N ALA A 148 -14.71 -10.07 11.74
CA ALA A 148 -15.35 -10.29 10.45
C ALA A 148 -16.63 -9.45 10.33
N PHE A 149 -16.89 -8.98 9.11
CA PHE A 149 -18.04 -8.16 8.76
C PHE A 149 -18.74 -8.77 7.55
N ILE A 150 -20.07 -8.85 7.60
CA ILE A 150 -20.88 -9.49 6.57
C ILE A 150 -21.80 -8.44 5.93
N PHE A 151 -21.73 -8.34 4.60
CA PHE A 151 -22.55 -7.46 3.77
C PHE A 151 -23.18 -8.31 2.66
N GLY A 152 -24.46 -8.65 2.83
CA GLY A 152 -25.09 -9.66 1.97
C GLY A 152 -24.37 -11.01 2.07
N LYS A 153 -23.80 -11.48 0.96
CA LYS A 153 -22.98 -12.70 0.84
C LYS A 153 -21.48 -12.40 0.79
N THR A 154 -21.08 -11.12 0.85
CA THR A 154 -19.68 -10.71 0.95
C THR A 154 -19.25 -10.71 2.41
N THR A 155 -18.15 -11.40 2.69
CA THR A 155 -17.48 -11.39 4.01
C THR A 155 -16.16 -10.65 3.90
N ILE A 156 -15.93 -9.68 4.79
CA ILE A 156 -14.63 -9.05 5.02
C ILE A 156 -14.10 -9.54 6.36
N LYS A 157 -12.99 -10.26 6.36
CA LYS A 157 -12.34 -10.78 7.56
C LYS A 157 -10.98 -10.12 7.73
N PHE A 158 -10.73 -9.57 8.91
CA PHE A 158 -9.43 -9.03 9.28
C PHE A 158 -8.67 -10.04 10.14
N SER A 159 -7.35 -10.06 9.98
CA SER A 159 -6.49 -10.80 10.90
C SER A 159 -6.49 -10.15 12.29
N GLU A 160 -6.05 -10.90 13.29
CA GLU A 160 -5.40 -10.26 14.45
C GLU A 160 -4.21 -9.40 13.98
N PRO A 161 -3.77 -8.39 14.76
CA PRO A 161 -2.59 -7.60 14.44
C PRO A 161 -1.38 -8.51 14.15
N VAL A 162 -0.81 -8.36 12.95
CA VAL A 162 0.42 -9.05 12.57
C VAL A 162 1.57 -8.05 12.52
N PRO A 163 2.83 -8.50 12.73
CA PRO A 163 4.00 -7.63 12.61
C PRO A 163 4.04 -6.89 11.26
N HIS A 164 4.35 -5.59 11.29
CA HIS A 164 4.64 -4.76 10.10
C HIS A 164 6.02 -5.09 9.47
N GLY A 165 6.80 -5.92 10.14
CA GLY A 165 8.13 -6.32 9.72
C GLY A 165 8.60 -7.46 10.61
N PRO A 166 9.90 -7.56 10.94
CA PRO A 166 10.37 -8.57 11.88
C PRO A 166 9.56 -8.55 13.19
N GLU A 167 9.42 -9.72 13.81
CA GLU A 167 8.82 -9.85 15.15
C GLU A 167 9.60 -8.96 16.14
N ASP A 168 8.89 -8.38 17.09
CA ASP A 168 9.44 -7.46 18.12
C ASP A 168 10.11 -6.19 17.57
N SER A 169 9.90 -5.85 16.29
CA SER A 169 10.42 -4.61 15.71
C SER A 169 9.60 -3.37 16.10
N VAL A 170 10.26 -2.21 16.08
CA VAL A 170 9.64 -0.89 16.36
C VAL A 170 8.63 -0.44 15.28
N LEU A 171 8.54 -1.17 14.16
CA LEU A 171 7.67 -0.86 13.02
C LEU A 171 6.18 -1.01 13.38
N GLY A 172 5.87 -1.81 14.40
CA GLY A 172 4.53 -1.99 14.93
C GLY A 172 3.77 -3.11 14.20
N TRP A 173 2.47 -2.91 14.00
CA TRP A 173 1.58 -3.96 13.52
C TRP A 173 0.62 -3.45 12.45
N VAL A 174 0.19 -4.36 11.58
CA VAL A 174 -0.77 -4.14 10.50
C VAL A 174 -1.91 -5.15 10.57
N LEU A 175 -2.99 -4.88 9.83
CA LEU A 175 -4.05 -5.85 9.59
C LEU A 175 -3.99 -6.37 8.16
N MET A 176 -4.14 -7.68 7.99
CA MET A 176 -4.46 -8.28 6.71
C MET A 176 -5.97 -8.35 6.53
N THR A 177 -6.44 -8.22 5.29
CA THR A 177 -7.87 -8.23 4.95
C THR A 177 -8.15 -9.33 3.94
N ALA A 178 -8.98 -10.29 4.29
CA ALA A 178 -9.52 -11.30 3.39
C ALA A 178 -10.94 -10.91 2.98
N ILE A 179 -11.20 -10.84 1.67
CA ILE A 179 -12.52 -10.55 1.10
C ILE A 179 -12.99 -11.82 0.39
N GLU A 180 -14.16 -12.31 0.79
CA GLU A 180 -14.73 -13.55 0.27
C GLU A 180 -16.14 -13.34 -0.27
N PHE A 181 -16.41 -13.93 -1.44
CA PHE A 181 -17.77 -14.06 -1.99
C PHE A 181 -17.92 -15.39 -2.72
N LYS A 182 -18.93 -16.19 -2.33
CA LYS A 182 -19.20 -17.53 -2.90
C LYS A 182 -17.95 -18.44 -2.94
N GLY A 183 -17.14 -18.43 -1.88
CA GLY A 183 -15.92 -19.23 -1.77
C GLY A 183 -14.74 -18.75 -2.62
N GLU A 184 -14.88 -17.66 -3.39
CA GLU A 184 -13.74 -16.98 -4.00
C GLU A 184 -13.17 -15.95 -3.04
N LYS A 185 -11.84 -15.97 -2.86
CA LYS A 185 -11.18 -15.13 -1.87
C LYS A 185 -10.00 -14.35 -2.46
N PHE A 186 -9.98 -13.06 -2.14
CA PHE A 186 -8.85 -12.15 -2.32
C PHE A 186 -8.26 -11.82 -0.94
N LEU A 187 -6.94 -11.85 -0.81
CA LEU A 187 -6.24 -11.46 0.40
C LEU A 187 -5.37 -10.23 0.14
N PHE A 188 -5.48 -9.24 1.02
CA PHE A 188 -4.67 -8.03 1.03
C PHE A 188 -3.81 -8.03 2.29
N ALA A 189 -2.49 -8.12 2.12
CA ALA A 189 -1.51 -8.14 3.21
C ALA A 189 -0.43 -7.06 2.97
N PRO A 190 -0.75 -5.79 3.29
CA PRO A 190 0.18 -4.68 3.13
C PRO A 190 1.29 -4.74 4.19
N ASP A 191 2.48 -4.30 3.82
CA ASP A 191 3.62 -4.12 4.73
C ASP A 191 3.93 -5.32 5.65
N VAL A 192 3.73 -6.54 5.16
CA VAL A 192 4.14 -7.76 5.87
C VAL A 192 5.57 -8.19 5.55
N GLN A 193 6.20 -7.56 4.54
CA GLN A 193 7.58 -7.78 4.11
C GLN A 193 7.88 -9.22 3.63
N GLY A 194 7.04 -9.78 2.75
CA GLY A 194 7.37 -11.05 2.08
C GLY A 194 6.68 -12.33 2.54
N PRO A 195 5.63 -12.33 3.39
CA PRO A 195 5.74 -11.92 4.78
C PRO A 195 7.04 -12.40 5.47
N ILE A 196 7.64 -11.54 6.29
CA ILE A 196 8.85 -11.90 7.04
C ILE A 196 8.58 -12.80 8.24
N SER A 197 7.42 -12.69 8.89
CA SER A 197 7.05 -13.58 9.99
C SER A 197 6.41 -14.88 9.48
N VAL A 198 6.91 -16.03 9.94
CA VAL A 198 6.33 -17.36 9.62
C VAL A 198 4.88 -17.46 10.09
N LYS A 199 4.56 -16.94 11.28
CA LYS A 199 3.17 -16.92 11.79
C LYS A 199 2.25 -16.13 10.86
N THR A 200 2.77 -15.09 10.21
CA THR A 200 2.02 -14.30 9.23
C THR A 200 1.83 -15.07 7.93
N LEU A 201 2.87 -15.77 7.45
CA LEU A 201 2.77 -16.71 6.32
C LEU A 201 1.70 -17.78 6.56
N GLU A 202 1.71 -18.42 7.72
CA GLU A 202 0.74 -19.45 8.08
C GLU A 202 -0.70 -18.92 8.06
N LYS A 203 -0.92 -17.71 8.58
CA LYS A 203 -2.23 -17.03 8.52
C LYS A 203 -2.66 -16.75 7.09
N ILE A 204 -1.75 -16.27 6.23
CA ILE A 204 -2.03 -16.03 4.80
C ILE A 204 -2.43 -17.34 4.10
N VAL A 205 -1.65 -18.40 4.28
CA VAL A 205 -1.90 -19.71 3.68
C VAL A 205 -3.21 -20.32 4.18
N ALA A 206 -3.52 -20.19 5.47
CA ALA A 206 -4.75 -20.71 6.06
C ALA A 206 -6.02 -20.06 5.48
N GLU A 207 -5.93 -18.82 4.98
CA GLU A 207 -7.05 -18.18 4.30
C GLU A 207 -7.34 -18.82 2.93
N LYS A 208 -6.38 -19.52 2.32
CA LYS A 208 -6.49 -20.16 0.99
C LYS A 208 -6.96 -19.18 -0.12
N PRO A 209 -6.33 -18.00 -0.28
CA PRO A 209 -6.74 -17.05 -1.31
C PRO A 209 -6.44 -17.57 -2.72
N LYS A 210 -7.28 -17.20 -3.69
CA LYS A 210 -6.98 -17.41 -5.13
C LYS A 210 -6.11 -16.30 -5.70
N LEU A 211 -6.16 -15.13 -5.08
CA LEU A 211 -5.37 -13.94 -5.41
C LEU A 211 -4.93 -13.30 -4.09
N ALA A 212 -3.64 -12.98 -3.97
CA ALA A 212 -3.13 -12.20 -2.85
C ALA A 212 -2.36 -10.98 -3.33
N MET A 213 -2.46 -9.85 -2.63
CA MET A 213 -1.59 -8.70 -2.79
C MET A 213 -0.70 -8.60 -1.55
N ILE A 214 0.61 -8.69 -1.74
CA ILE A 214 1.60 -8.85 -0.66
C ILE A 214 2.64 -7.72 -0.75
N GLY A 215 2.86 -7.03 0.37
CA GLY A 215 3.98 -6.10 0.51
C GLY A 215 5.30 -6.87 0.60
N GLY A 216 6.19 -6.70 -0.38
CA GLY A 216 7.48 -7.36 -0.46
C GLY A 216 8.50 -6.81 0.56
N PRO A 217 9.59 -7.56 0.84
CA PRO A 217 10.60 -7.15 1.81
C PRO A 217 11.47 -5.99 1.31
N PRO A 218 11.96 -5.10 2.19
CA PRO A 218 12.69 -3.88 1.82
C PRO A 218 14.17 -4.12 1.47
N SER A 219 14.45 -4.71 0.30
CA SER A 219 15.82 -5.00 -0.16
C SER A 219 16.76 -3.78 -0.15
N TYR A 220 16.23 -2.59 -0.43
CA TYR A 220 17.01 -1.33 -0.44
C TYR A 220 17.46 -0.86 0.95
N LEU A 221 16.99 -1.49 2.03
CA LEU A 221 17.41 -1.21 3.41
C LEU A 221 18.32 -2.29 3.99
N ALA A 222 18.55 -3.39 3.24
CA ALA A 222 19.38 -4.50 3.68
C ALA A 222 20.83 -4.03 3.91
N GLY A 223 21.43 -4.45 5.03
CA GLY A 223 22.78 -4.05 5.45
C GLY A 223 22.89 -2.63 6.02
N PHE A 224 21.79 -1.86 6.10
CA PHE A 224 21.77 -0.52 6.71
C PHE A 224 20.75 -0.38 7.84
N ARG A 225 19.47 -0.72 7.57
CA ARG A 225 18.36 -0.62 8.54
C ARG A 225 17.59 -1.92 8.72
N VAL A 226 17.83 -2.90 7.86
CA VAL A 226 17.24 -4.25 7.91
C VAL A 226 18.39 -5.24 7.84
N ASN A 227 18.33 -6.29 8.65
CA ASN A 227 19.34 -7.35 8.60
C ASN A 227 19.24 -8.07 7.24
N GLU A 228 20.36 -8.39 6.61
CA GLU A 228 20.37 -9.17 5.35
C GLU A 228 19.66 -10.51 5.53
N GLU A 229 19.81 -11.14 6.70
CA GLU A 229 19.14 -12.39 7.06
C GLU A 229 17.61 -12.23 7.11
N GLU A 230 17.12 -11.09 7.61
CA GLU A 230 15.69 -10.76 7.66
C GLU A 230 15.11 -10.59 6.26
N PHE A 231 15.85 -9.91 5.39
CA PHE A 231 15.49 -9.77 3.97
C PHE A 231 15.39 -11.14 3.28
N GLN A 232 16.42 -11.98 3.45
CA GLN A 232 16.45 -13.31 2.85
C GLN A 232 15.32 -14.20 3.38
N PHE A 233 15.02 -14.13 4.68
CA PHE A 233 13.92 -14.88 5.28
C PHE A 233 12.55 -14.45 4.73
N GLY A 234 12.36 -13.15 4.48
CA GLY A 234 11.19 -12.63 3.78
C GLY A 234 11.06 -13.21 2.36
N LEU A 235 12.15 -13.35 1.61
CA LEU A 235 12.13 -13.98 0.29
C LEU A 235 11.80 -15.47 0.35
N GLU A 236 12.41 -16.22 1.29
CA GLU A 236 12.14 -17.66 1.46
C GLU A 236 10.68 -17.95 1.84
N ASN A 237 10.06 -17.09 2.63
CA ASN A 237 8.63 -17.20 2.93
C ASN A 237 7.77 -16.82 1.73
N LEU A 238 8.19 -15.81 0.95
CA LEU A 238 7.49 -15.42 -0.27
C LEU A 238 7.52 -16.54 -1.30
N GLU A 239 8.66 -17.21 -1.45
CA GLU A 239 8.83 -18.41 -2.27
C GLU A 239 7.81 -19.50 -1.92
N LYS A 240 7.65 -19.83 -0.64
CA LYS A 240 6.64 -20.81 -0.18
C LYS A 240 5.21 -20.33 -0.46
N LEU A 241 4.96 -19.03 -0.27
CA LEU A 241 3.64 -18.43 -0.49
C LEU A 241 3.20 -18.57 -1.94
N VAL A 242 4.08 -18.24 -2.89
CA VAL A 242 3.74 -18.22 -4.32
C VAL A 242 3.59 -19.62 -4.91
N GLU A 243 4.16 -20.65 -4.30
CA GLU A 243 3.88 -22.05 -4.64
C GLU A 243 2.46 -22.48 -4.24
N ILE A 244 1.85 -21.80 -3.27
CA ILE A 244 0.52 -22.13 -2.74
C ILE A 244 -0.58 -21.23 -3.33
N VAL A 245 -0.30 -19.94 -3.48
CA VAL A 245 -1.28 -18.94 -3.95
C VAL A 245 -1.21 -18.82 -5.48
N PRO A 246 -2.28 -19.14 -6.22
CA PRO A 246 -2.25 -19.20 -7.68
C PRO A 246 -1.83 -17.90 -8.39
N CYS A 247 -2.15 -16.76 -7.80
CA CYS A 247 -1.76 -15.46 -8.33
C CYS A 247 -1.41 -14.52 -7.18
N THR A 248 -0.20 -13.96 -7.23
CA THR A 248 0.30 -13.00 -6.24
C THR A 248 0.65 -11.68 -6.92
N ILE A 249 0.09 -10.60 -6.42
CA ILE A 249 0.48 -9.22 -6.74
C ILE A 249 1.54 -8.81 -5.71
N LEU A 250 2.79 -8.69 -6.13
CA LEU A 250 3.92 -8.36 -5.28
C LEU A 250 4.26 -6.87 -5.43
N GLU A 251 4.21 -6.13 -4.32
CA GLU A 251 4.29 -4.67 -4.33
C GLU A 251 5.13 -4.10 -3.18
N HIS A 252 5.15 -2.78 -3.09
CA HIS A 252 5.68 -2.03 -1.97
C HIS A 252 7.21 -2.01 -1.85
N HIS A 253 7.77 -2.33 -0.70
CA HIS A 253 9.17 -2.02 -0.42
C HIS A 253 10.18 -2.67 -1.37
N LEU A 254 9.92 -3.90 -1.82
CA LEU A 254 10.82 -4.63 -2.72
C LEU A 254 11.07 -3.87 -4.02
N LEU A 255 10.05 -3.20 -4.56
CA LEU A 255 10.11 -2.50 -5.85
C LEU A 255 10.83 -1.14 -5.78
N ARG A 256 11.29 -0.72 -4.59
CA ARG A 256 12.09 0.50 -4.39
C ARG A 256 13.59 0.30 -4.63
N ASP A 257 13.95 -0.84 -5.20
CA ASP A 257 15.29 -1.28 -5.57
C ASP A 257 15.30 -1.58 -7.07
N GLU A 258 16.27 -1.03 -7.80
CA GLU A 258 16.36 -1.27 -9.24
C GLU A 258 16.63 -2.75 -9.57
N ALA A 259 17.32 -3.47 -8.68
CA ALA A 259 17.67 -4.89 -8.85
C ALA A 259 16.65 -5.85 -8.20
N TRP A 260 15.42 -5.39 -7.94
CA TRP A 260 14.42 -6.16 -7.20
C TRP A 260 14.06 -7.48 -7.88
N ARG A 261 14.03 -7.49 -9.22
CA ARG A 261 13.59 -8.65 -10.02
C ARG A 261 14.63 -9.76 -9.96
N GLU A 262 15.90 -9.40 -10.04
CA GLU A 262 17.05 -10.29 -9.89
C GLU A 262 17.08 -10.87 -8.48
N LYS A 263 16.91 -10.01 -7.46
CA LYS A 263 16.88 -10.44 -6.05
C LYS A 263 15.73 -11.39 -5.74
N ALA A 264 14.56 -11.17 -6.35
CA ALA A 264 13.40 -12.02 -6.17
C ALA A 264 13.29 -13.15 -7.21
N TYR A 265 14.35 -13.44 -7.98
CA TYR A 265 14.32 -14.41 -9.09
C TYR A 265 13.69 -15.75 -8.69
N MET A 266 14.11 -16.31 -7.55
CA MET A 266 13.62 -17.61 -7.06
C MET A 266 12.13 -17.63 -6.74
N VAL A 267 11.54 -16.49 -6.35
CA VAL A 267 10.10 -16.35 -6.13
C VAL A 267 9.35 -16.58 -7.45
N PHE A 268 9.77 -15.91 -8.52
CA PHE A 268 9.15 -16.08 -9.84
C PHE A 268 9.36 -17.49 -10.39
N GLU A 269 10.56 -18.02 -10.19
CA GLU A 269 10.96 -19.35 -10.63
C GLU A 269 10.06 -20.45 -10.01
N LYS A 270 9.89 -20.43 -8.68
CA LYS A 270 9.03 -21.37 -7.96
C LYS A 270 7.57 -21.25 -8.32
N ALA A 271 7.05 -20.03 -8.45
CA ALA A 271 5.67 -19.82 -8.90
C ALA A 271 5.44 -20.42 -10.30
N ASN A 272 6.37 -20.18 -11.22
CA ASN A 272 6.26 -20.68 -12.60
C ASN A 272 6.31 -22.21 -12.67
N ARG A 273 7.12 -22.88 -11.84
CA ARG A 273 7.19 -24.36 -11.77
C ARG A 273 5.83 -25.02 -11.48
N VAL A 274 4.98 -24.36 -10.70
CA VAL A 274 3.63 -24.86 -10.37
C VAL A 274 2.53 -24.21 -11.21
N GLY A 275 2.88 -23.45 -12.26
CA GLY A 275 1.92 -22.76 -13.12
C GLY A 275 1.21 -21.58 -12.46
N HIS A 276 1.76 -21.06 -11.37
CA HIS A 276 1.26 -19.86 -10.68
C HIS A 276 1.88 -18.59 -11.27
N ARG A 277 1.29 -17.44 -10.95
CA ARG A 277 1.72 -16.13 -11.47
C ARG A 277 2.11 -15.19 -10.34
N VAL A 278 3.27 -14.55 -10.48
CA VAL A 278 3.66 -13.40 -9.67
C VAL A 278 3.72 -12.20 -10.59
N LEU A 279 3.03 -11.13 -10.22
CA LEU A 279 2.88 -9.92 -11.02
C LEU A 279 3.07 -8.70 -10.12
N THR A 280 3.44 -7.57 -10.69
CA THR A 280 3.19 -6.27 -10.06
C THR A 280 1.73 -5.85 -10.27
N ALA A 281 1.28 -4.79 -9.60
CA ALA A 281 0.00 -4.14 -9.81
C ALA A 281 -0.13 -3.57 -11.22
N ALA A 282 0.92 -2.95 -11.77
CA ALA A 282 0.95 -2.49 -13.16
C ALA A 282 0.77 -3.67 -14.14
N GLU A 283 1.55 -4.75 -13.98
CA GLU A 283 1.44 -5.95 -14.82
C GLU A 283 0.07 -6.62 -14.70
N PHE A 284 -0.52 -6.64 -13.49
CA PHE A 284 -1.86 -7.16 -13.25
C PHE A 284 -2.94 -6.36 -13.99
N LEU A 285 -2.73 -5.04 -14.15
CA LEU A 285 -3.58 -4.16 -14.94
C LEU A 285 -3.28 -4.20 -16.45
N GLY A 286 -2.24 -4.93 -16.88
CA GLY A 286 -1.78 -4.94 -18.28
C GLY A 286 -1.01 -3.69 -18.69
N LEU A 287 -0.40 -2.99 -17.72
CA LEU A 287 0.40 -1.79 -17.91
C LEU A 287 1.90 -2.10 -17.75
N GLU A 288 2.74 -1.20 -18.25
CA GLU A 288 4.18 -1.24 -17.99
C GLU A 288 4.49 -0.73 -16.58
N ASN A 289 5.53 -1.29 -15.97
CA ASN A 289 5.99 -0.88 -14.65
C ASN A 289 6.66 0.49 -14.68
N SER A 290 6.36 1.33 -13.69
CA SER A 290 6.96 2.64 -13.50
C SER A 290 7.54 2.78 -12.08
N PHE A 291 8.80 2.37 -11.88
CA PHE A 291 9.47 2.38 -10.57
C PHE A 291 10.14 3.72 -10.25
N LEU A 292 9.40 4.83 -10.37
CA LEU A 292 9.96 6.19 -10.40
C LEU A 292 10.87 6.54 -9.21
N GLU A 293 10.52 6.12 -7.99
CA GLU A 293 11.38 6.35 -6.82
C GLU A 293 12.71 5.58 -6.91
N ALA A 294 12.68 4.33 -7.37
CA ALA A 294 13.86 3.47 -7.45
C ALA A 294 14.90 4.08 -8.40
N VAL A 295 14.42 4.59 -9.55
CA VAL A 295 15.27 5.16 -10.61
C VAL A 295 15.43 6.69 -10.49
N ARG A 296 15.00 7.31 -9.39
CA ARG A 296 14.93 8.78 -9.25
C ARG A 296 16.23 9.49 -9.63
N ARG A 297 17.38 8.95 -9.21
CA ARG A 297 18.68 9.55 -9.53
C ARG A 297 18.91 9.63 -11.04
N ARG A 298 18.52 8.58 -11.77
CA ARG A 298 18.65 8.50 -13.23
C ARG A 298 17.67 9.46 -13.91
N LEU A 299 16.42 9.56 -13.42
CA LEU A 299 15.43 10.51 -13.93
C LEU A 299 15.94 11.95 -13.91
N PHE A 300 16.55 12.41 -12.82
CA PHE A 300 17.10 13.77 -12.75
C PHE A 300 18.25 14.05 -13.74
N VAL A 301 18.88 13.00 -14.30
CA VAL A 301 19.94 13.11 -15.30
C VAL A 301 19.37 13.03 -16.72
N GLU A 302 18.48 12.08 -16.96
CA GLU A 302 17.90 11.79 -18.28
C GLU A 302 16.78 12.77 -18.65
N GLU A 303 16.01 13.22 -17.66
CA GLU A 303 14.86 14.13 -17.80
C GLU A 303 14.98 15.29 -16.80
N PRO A 304 15.98 16.18 -16.95
CA PRO A 304 16.22 17.25 -15.98
C PRO A 304 14.99 18.17 -15.85
N PRO A 305 14.62 18.56 -14.62
CA PRO A 305 13.43 19.36 -14.39
C PRO A 305 13.58 20.79 -14.92
N SER A 306 12.46 21.48 -15.07
CA SER A 306 12.45 22.88 -15.51
C SER A 306 13.22 23.80 -14.53
N ARG A 307 13.69 24.96 -15.01
CA ARG A 307 14.33 25.99 -14.16
C ARG A 307 13.41 26.48 -13.04
N GLU A 308 12.10 26.47 -13.25
CA GLU A 308 11.12 26.85 -12.23
C GLU A 308 11.06 25.80 -11.12
N PHE A 309 11.07 24.53 -11.49
CA PHE A 309 11.12 23.42 -10.56
C PHE A 309 12.44 23.42 -9.78
N GLU A 310 13.58 23.67 -10.43
CA GLU A 310 14.88 23.81 -9.74
C GLU A 310 14.86 24.93 -8.67
N LYS A 311 14.16 26.04 -8.93
CA LYS A 311 13.96 27.10 -7.91
C LYS A 311 13.11 26.59 -6.77
N TRP A 312 11.99 25.93 -7.07
CA TRP A 312 11.11 25.32 -6.06
C TRP A 312 11.86 24.27 -5.21
N MET A 313 12.79 23.51 -5.79
CA MET A 313 13.63 22.54 -5.08
C MET A 313 14.51 23.18 -4.00
N ARG A 314 14.83 24.48 -4.08
CA ARG A 314 15.64 25.20 -3.09
C ARG A 314 14.82 25.75 -1.93
N GLU A 315 13.50 25.69 -2.01
CA GLU A 315 12.59 26.16 -0.97
C GLU A 315 12.63 25.26 0.28
N SER A 316 12.22 25.82 1.42
CA SER A 316 12.10 25.07 2.68
C SER A 316 11.07 23.95 2.56
N LEU A 317 11.24 22.88 3.34
CA LEU A 317 10.28 21.76 3.37
C LEU A 317 8.86 22.24 3.70
N ASP A 318 8.71 23.22 4.60
CA ASP A 318 7.40 23.76 4.97
C ASP A 318 6.74 24.51 3.83
N LYS A 319 7.52 25.26 3.03
CA LYS A 319 6.99 25.95 1.84
C LYS A 319 6.60 24.96 0.76
N LYS A 320 7.41 23.92 0.51
CA LYS A 320 7.09 22.85 -0.45
C LYS A 320 5.80 22.09 -0.11
N LYS A 321 5.48 21.93 1.18
CA LYS A 321 4.21 21.31 1.61
C LYS A 321 2.99 22.18 1.32
N ARG A 322 3.14 23.51 1.29
CA ARG A 322 2.03 24.48 1.13
C ARG A 322 1.89 25.02 -0.29
N VAL A 323 2.91 24.84 -1.13
CA VAL A 323 2.94 25.36 -2.50
C VAL A 323 3.21 24.20 -3.45
N LYS A 324 2.27 23.97 -4.37
CA LYS A 324 2.41 22.96 -5.43
C LYS A 324 3.69 23.21 -6.24
N PRO A 325 4.45 22.16 -6.57
CA PRO A 325 5.59 22.28 -7.47
C PRO A 325 5.12 22.74 -8.87
N PRO A 326 5.95 23.48 -9.61
CA PRO A 326 5.72 23.76 -11.02
C PRO A 326 6.12 22.52 -11.84
N ILE A 327 5.13 21.67 -12.13
CA ILE A 327 5.27 20.40 -12.85
C ILE A 327 5.18 20.67 -14.35
#